data_AF-A0A7J4PY16-F1
#
_entry.id   AF-A0A7J4PY16-F1
#
_cell.length_a   1.000
_cell.length_b   1.000
_cell.length_c   1.000
_cell.angle_alpha   90.00
_cell.angle_beta   90.00
_cell.angle_gamma   90.00
#
_symmetry.space_group_name_H-M   'P 1'
#
loop_
_entity.id
_entity.type
_entity.pdbx_description
1 polymer ?
#
loop_
_entity_poly.entity_id
_entity_poly.type
_entity_poly.pdbx_seq_one_letter_code
_entity_poly.pdbx_strand_id
1 'polypeptide(L)'
;KVDITPEEITVDRIEQKIMFLRKADKRRLLVKIIKQERVERGIVFTRTKHGANRLVKQLDQSGISAAAIHGNKSQGARTKALAGFKNGNIPILVATDIASRGIDVDGVTHVFNYDLPNEPESYVHRIGRTARAGRT
;
A
#
# COMPACT_ATOMS: atom_id res chain seq x y z
N LYS A 1 11.55 21.30 28.14
CA LYS A 1 10.27 20.68 27.71
C LYS A 1 10.23 20.79 26.20
N VAL A 2 10.31 19.67 25.50
CA VAL A 2 10.19 19.65 24.03
C VAL A 2 8.77 19.22 23.75
N ASP A 3 7.95 20.16 23.29
CA ASP A 3 6.60 19.87 22.80
C ASP A 3 6.73 19.30 21.38
N ILE A 4 6.39 18.02 21.24
CA ILE A 4 6.30 17.36 19.95
C ILE A 4 4.86 17.52 19.51
N THR A 5 4.57 18.54 18.70
CA THR A 5 3.28 18.67 18.04
C THR A 5 3.09 17.42 17.16
N PRO A 6 2.00 16.66 17.28
CA PRO A 6 1.74 15.56 16.35
C PRO A 6 1.71 16.13 14.93
N GLU A 7 2.41 15.50 13.98
CA GLU A 7 2.16 15.78 12.56
C GLU A 7 0.66 15.56 12.33
N GLU A 8 -0.10 16.64 12.15
CA GLU A 8 -1.49 16.56 11.68
C GLU A 8 -1.43 15.96 10.27
N ILE A 9 -1.61 14.64 10.20
CA ILE A 9 -1.84 13.94 8.95
C ILE A 9 -3.13 14.55 8.42
N THR A 10 -3.03 15.31 7.32
CA THR A 10 -4.17 16.01 6.69
C THR A 10 -5.07 15.00 5.99
N VAL A 11 -5.74 14.16 6.79
CA VAL A 11 -6.69 13.12 6.37
C VAL A 11 -7.83 13.72 5.55
N ASP A 12 -8.18 14.98 5.81
CA ASP A 12 -9.30 15.69 5.17
C ASP A 12 -9.19 15.80 3.64
N ARG A 13 -8.00 15.63 3.06
CA ARG A 13 -7.78 15.68 1.60
C ARG A 13 -7.79 14.31 0.91
N ILE A 14 -8.03 13.23 1.65
CA ILE A 14 -8.00 11.87 1.12
C ILE A 14 -9.43 11.38 0.88
N GLU A 15 -9.78 11.12 -0.39
CA GLU A 15 -11.03 10.41 -0.71
C GLU A 15 -10.96 8.96 -0.22
N GLN A 16 -11.89 8.58 0.65
CA GLN A 16 -11.92 7.27 1.29
C GLN A 16 -13.21 6.53 0.92
N LYS A 17 -13.06 5.28 0.47
CA LYS A 17 -14.19 4.39 0.12
C LYS A 17 -14.08 3.08 0.88
N ILE A 18 -15.22 2.58 1.37
CA ILE A 18 -15.32 1.29 2.05
C ILE A 18 -16.21 0.38 1.22
N MET A 19 -15.79 -0.89 1.07
CA MET A 19 -16.55 -1.90 0.35
C MET A 19 -16.72 -3.14 1.23
N PHE A 20 -17.97 -3.50 1.53
CA PHE A 20 -18.31 -4.71 2.26
C PHE A 20 -18.27 -5.91 1.32
N LEU A 21 -17.39 -6.87 1.61
CA LEU A 21 -17.11 -7.99 0.72
C LEU A 21 -16.84 -9.26 1.52
N ARG A 22 -17.17 -10.40 0.91
CA ARG A 22 -16.66 -11.69 1.37
C ARG A 22 -15.17 -11.75 1.08
N LYS A 23 -14.41 -12.45 1.95
CA LYS A 23 -12.95 -12.58 1.81
C LYS A 23 -12.52 -13.13 0.45
N ALA A 24 -13.29 -14.04 -0.13
CA ALA A 24 -13.02 -14.64 -1.43
C ALA A 24 -13.09 -13.62 -2.59
N ASP A 25 -13.90 -12.57 -2.46
CA ASP A 25 -14.12 -11.58 -3.51
C ASP A 25 -13.05 -10.47 -3.54
N LYS A 26 -12.32 -10.26 -2.44
CA LYS A 26 -11.35 -9.16 -2.30
C LYS A 26 -10.34 -9.13 -3.44
N ARG A 27 -9.77 -10.28 -3.82
CA ARG A 27 -8.78 -10.38 -4.92
C ARG A 27 -9.36 -9.89 -6.23
N ARG A 28 -10.51 -10.45 -6.62
CA ARG A 28 -11.17 -10.15 -7.91
C ARG A 28 -11.48 -8.66 -7.99
N LEU A 29 -11.98 -8.09 -6.89
CA LEU A 29 -12.32 -6.68 -6.85
C LEU A 29 -11.08 -5.77 -6.85
N LEU A 30 -10.03 -6.11 -6.10
CA LEU A 30 -8.77 -5.36 -6.13
C LEU A 30 -8.22 -5.26 -7.56
N VAL A 31 -8.16 -6.37 -8.28
CA VAL A 31 -7.72 -6.41 -9.68
C VAL A 31 -8.60 -5.51 -10.56
N LYS A 32 -9.92 -5.58 -10.38
CA LYS A 32 -10.87 -4.75 -11.13
C LYS A 32 -10.61 -3.26 -10.89
N ILE A 33 -10.48 -2.84 -9.63
CA ILE A 33 -10.26 -1.44 -9.26
C ILE A 33 -8.91 -0.95 -9.79
N ILE A 34 -7.83 -1.72 -9.62
CA ILE A 34 -6.50 -1.35 -10.12
C ILE A 34 -6.53 -1.05 -11.62
N LYS A 35 -7.24 -1.89 -12.40
CA LYS A 35 -7.35 -1.72 -13.85
C LYS A 35 -8.28 -0.56 -14.24
N GLN A 36 -9.42 -0.41 -13.57
CA GLN A 36 -10.42 0.62 -13.90
C GLN A 36 -9.92 2.03 -13.58
N GLU A 37 -9.30 2.21 -12.41
CA GLU A 37 -8.74 3.48 -11.95
C GLU A 37 -7.35 3.76 -12.55
N ARG A 38 -6.83 2.85 -13.39
CA ARG A 38 -5.50 2.94 -14.02
C ARG A 38 -4.41 3.29 -13.01
N VAL A 39 -4.36 2.55 -11.90
CA VAL A 39 -3.48 2.86 -10.77
C VAL A 39 -2.01 2.87 -11.20
N GLU A 40 -1.40 4.04 -11.19
CA GLU A 40 0.00 4.23 -11.57
C GLU A 40 0.97 3.82 -10.47
N ARG A 41 0.60 4.08 -9.20
CA ARG A 41 1.42 3.80 -8.03
C ARG A 41 0.56 3.54 -6.80
N GLY A 42 0.38 2.27 -6.46
CA GLY A 42 -0.51 1.83 -5.39
C GLY A 42 0.21 1.03 -4.30
N ILE A 43 -0.17 1.25 -3.05
CA ILE A 43 0.25 0.41 -1.92
C ILE A 43 -0.93 -0.44 -1.43
N VAL A 44 -0.73 -1.74 -1.34
CA VAL A 44 -1.73 -2.69 -0.83
C VAL A 44 -1.27 -3.25 0.51
N PHE A 45 -2.01 -2.95 1.58
CA PHE A 45 -1.71 -3.42 2.91
C PHE A 45 -2.39 -4.75 3.23
N THR A 46 -1.59 -5.71 3.66
CA THR A 46 -2.02 -7.05 4.09
C THR A 46 -1.56 -7.32 5.51
N ARG A 47 -2.29 -8.20 6.22
CA ARG A 47 -1.98 -8.51 7.63
C ARG A 47 -0.71 -9.34 7.79
N THR A 48 -0.39 -10.21 6.84
CA THR A 48 0.69 -11.20 7.00
C THR A 48 1.63 -11.23 5.81
N LYS A 49 2.90 -11.55 6.06
CA LYS A 49 3.93 -11.76 5.02
C LYS A 49 3.53 -12.85 4.00
N HIS A 50 2.82 -13.89 4.44
CA HIS A 50 2.35 -14.96 3.57
C HIS A 50 1.21 -14.46 2.67
N GLY A 51 0.30 -13.64 3.22
CA GLY A 51 -0.72 -12.93 2.47
C GLY A 51 -0.12 -12.03 1.40
N ALA A 52 0.89 -11.24 1.73
CA ALA A 52 1.59 -10.37 0.79
C ALA A 52 2.18 -11.14 -0.39
N ASN A 53 2.95 -12.20 -0.13
CA ASN A 53 3.53 -13.02 -1.21
C ASN A 53 2.47 -13.72 -2.05
N ARG A 54 1.40 -14.23 -1.44
CA ARG A 54 0.28 -14.84 -2.16
C ARG A 54 -0.40 -13.84 -3.07
N LEU A 55 -0.65 -12.63 -2.57
CA LEU A 55 -1.32 -11.59 -3.34
C LEU A 55 -0.47 -11.12 -4.53
N VAL A 56 0.84 -10.98 -4.36
CA VAL A 56 1.75 -10.68 -5.49
C VAL A 56 1.62 -11.71 -6.61
N LYS A 57 1.66 -13.01 -6.30
CA LYS A 57 1.46 -14.07 -7.30
C LYS A 57 0.10 -13.96 -8.01
N GLN A 58 -0.94 -13.60 -7.27
CA GLN A 58 -2.29 -13.45 -7.81
C GLN A 58 -2.45 -12.22 -8.71
N LEU A 59 -1.78 -11.13 -8.38
CA LEU A 59 -1.72 -9.92 -9.21
C LEU A 59 -0.95 -10.18 -10.50
N ASP A 60 0.17 -10.88 -10.40
CA ASP A 60 0.99 -11.30 -11.54
C ASP A 60 0.19 -12.17 -12.53
N GLN A 61 -0.55 -13.16 -12.02
CA GLN A 61 -1.52 -13.96 -12.81
C GLN A 61 -2.61 -13.12 -13.49
N SER A 62 -2.87 -11.92 -12.99
CA SER A 62 -3.85 -10.99 -13.55
C SER A 62 -3.23 -9.95 -14.49
N GLY A 63 -1.93 -10.06 -14.78
CA GLY A 63 -1.16 -9.13 -15.61
C GLY A 63 -0.79 -7.83 -14.90
N ILE A 64 -0.72 -7.83 -13.56
CA ILE A 64 -0.38 -6.65 -12.76
C ILE A 64 0.97 -6.91 -12.07
N SER A 65 2.00 -6.16 -12.50
CA SER A 65 3.32 -6.21 -11.87
C SER A 65 3.23 -5.71 -10.43
N ALA A 66 3.72 -6.52 -9.49
CA ALA A 66 3.68 -6.22 -8.07
C ALA A 66 4.90 -6.80 -7.33
N ALA A 67 5.28 -6.17 -6.22
CA ALA A 67 6.31 -6.71 -5.32
C ALA A 67 5.86 -6.67 -3.86
N ALA A 68 6.34 -7.61 -3.05
CA ALA A 68 6.05 -7.67 -1.63
C ALA A 68 7.18 -7.06 -0.81
N ILE A 69 6.82 -6.27 0.21
CA ILE A 69 7.74 -5.76 1.24
C ILE A 69 7.24 -6.14 2.64
N HIS A 70 8.05 -6.92 3.36
CA HIS A 70 7.76 -7.40 4.71
C HIS A 70 9.07 -7.77 5.42
N GLY A 71 9.05 -7.92 6.75
CA GLY A 71 10.26 -8.16 7.55
C GLY A 71 11.10 -9.38 7.14
N ASN A 72 10.47 -10.42 6.57
CA ASN A 72 11.17 -11.61 6.09
C ASN A 72 11.76 -11.50 4.65
N LYS A 73 11.68 -10.34 3.98
CA LYS A 73 12.40 -10.14 2.71
C LYS A 73 13.86 -9.80 3.02
N SER A 74 14.79 -10.34 2.24
CA SER A 74 16.19 -9.92 2.30
C SER A 74 16.31 -8.44 1.96
N GLN A 75 17.35 -7.77 2.49
CA GLN A 75 17.55 -6.34 2.24
C GLN A 75 17.66 -6.04 0.74
N GLY A 76 18.39 -6.86 -0.04
CA GLY A 76 18.46 -6.71 -1.49
C GLY A 76 17.09 -6.83 -2.19
N ALA A 77 16.23 -7.74 -1.74
CA ALA A 77 14.87 -7.86 -2.28
C ALA A 77 14.02 -6.62 -1.93
N ARG A 78 14.17 -6.07 -0.71
CA ARG A 78 13.49 -4.83 -0.30
C ARG A 78 13.95 -3.65 -1.16
N THR A 79 15.26 -3.48 -1.33
CA THR A 79 15.84 -2.40 -2.15
C THR A 79 15.38 -2.50 -3.60
N LYS A 80 15.40 -3.69 -4.20
CA LYS A 80 14.92 -3.91 -5.57
C LYS A 80 13.42 -3.60 -5.73
N ALA A 81 12.59 -4.04 -4.78
CA ALA A 81 11.16 -3.77 -4.79
C ALA A 81 10.89 -2.25 -4.68
N LEU A 82 11.58 -1.56 -3.78
CA LEU A 82 11.44 -0.11 -3.60
C LEU A 82 11.94 0.67 -4.83
N ALA A 83 13.09 0.28 -5.41
CA ALA A 83 13.60 0.93 -6.62
C ALA A 83 12.62 0.76 -7.80
N GLY A 84 12.11 -0.46 -8.00
CA GLY A 84 11.10 -0.75 -9.03
C GLY A 84 9.77 -0.02 -8.80
N PHE A 85 9.39 0.19 -7.54
CA PHE A 85 8.19 0.97 -7.21
C PHE A 85 8.41 2.47 -7.43
N LYS A 86 9.58 3.01 -7.06
CA LYS A 86 9.95 4.42 -7.25
C LYS A 86 10.07 4.82 -8.72
N ASN A 87 10.56 3.93 -9.59
CA ASN A 87 10.71 4.21 -11.01
C ASN A 87 9.51 3.81 -11.87
N GLY A 88 8.45 3.25 -11.28
CA GLY A 88 7.20 2.88 -11.97
C GLY A 88 7.21 1.50 -12.65
N ASN A 89 8.33 0.77 -12.66
CA ASN A 89 8.39 -0.59 -13.22
C ASN A 89 7.50 -1.60 -12.45
N ILE A 90 7.26 -1.31 -11.17
CA ILE A 90 6.38 -2.07 -10.30
C ILE A 90 5.30 -1.10 -9.81
N PRO A 91 4.10 -1.07 -10.42
CA PRO A 91 3.06 -0.13 -10.05
C PRO A 91 2.44 -0.43 -8.68
N ILE A 92 2.52 -1.69 -8.21
CA ILE A 92 1.87 -2.12 -6.95
C ILE A 92 2.87 -2.67 -5.95
N LEU A 93 2.91 -2.07 -4.76
CA LEU A 93 3.67 -2.58 -3.62
C LEU A 93 2.74 -3.20 -2.59
N VAL A 94 2.93 -4.49 -2.29
CA VAL A 94 2.14 -5.22 -1.28
C VAL A 94 2.93 -5.27 0.04
N ALA A 95 2.41 -4.63 1.07
CA ALA A 95 3.14 -4.38 2.32
C ALA A 95 2.44 -4.95 3.57
N THR A 96 3.25 -5.20 4.60
CA THR A 96 2.80 -5.29 6.01
C THR A 96 3.20 -4.01 6.74
N ASP A 97 2.46 -3.61 7.78
CA ASP A 97 2.68 -2.36 8.53
C ASP A 97 4.13 -2.12 8.99
N ILE A 98 4.78 -3.18 9.49
CA ILE A 98 6.16 -3.10 9.99
C ILE A 98 7.13 -2.70 8.87
N ALA A 99 6.92 -3.22 7.67
CA ALA A 99 7.85 -3.02 6.56
C ALA A 99 7.54 -1.77 5.73
N SER A 100 6.36 -1.19 5.91
CA SER A 100 5.97 0.08 5.28
C SER A 100 6.38 1.32 6.06
N ARG A 101 6.68 1.17 7.36
CA ARG A 101 7.23 2.28 8.17
C ARG A 101 8.56 2.74 7.54
N GLY A 102 8.66 4.03 7.27
CA GLY A 102 9.83 4.63 6.62
C GLY A 102 9.94 4.37 5.11
N ILE A 103 8.90 3.81 4.45
CA ILE A 103 8.82 3.87 2.98
C ILE A 103 8.54 5.32 2.61
N ASP A 104 9.60 6.01 2.21
CA ASP A 104 9.57 7.34 1.63
C ASP A 104 9.50 7.20 0.10
N VAL A 105 8.26 7.17 -0.40
CA VAL A 105 7.97 7.07 -1.82
C VAL A 105 6.90 8.08 -2.17
N ASP A 106 7.29 9.07 -2.96
CA ASP A 106 6.40 10.10 -3.47
C ASP A 106 5.46 9.55 -4.55
N GLY A 107 4.37 10.28 -4.81
CA GLY A 107 3.48 10.00 -5.93
C GLY A 107 2.62 8.74 -5.78
N VAL A 108 2.44 8.23 -4.55
CA VAL A 108 1.45 7.17 -4.31
C VAL A 108 0.06 7.74 -4.55
N THR A 109 -0.64 7.22 -5.55
CA THR A 109 -1.98 7.68 -5.94
C THR A 109 -3.07 6.93 -5.19
N HIS A 110 -2.81 5.68 -4.80
CA HIS A 110 -3.82 4.81 -4.20
C HIS A 110 -3.26 4.00 -3.03
N VAL A 111 -4.05 3.89 -1.96
CA VAL A 111 -3.80 2.99 -0.84
C VAL A 111 -4.97 2.04 -0.70
N PHE A 112 -4.68 0.74 -0.68
CA PHE A 112 -5.65 -0.32 -0.51
C PHE A 112 -5.45 -1.00 0.84
N ASN A 113 -6.41 -0.83 1.74
CA ASN A 113 -6.50 -1.63 2.97
C ASN A 113 -7.10 -3.00 2.68
N TYR A 114 -6.33 -3.90 2.06
CA TYR A 114 -6.80 -5.25 1.72
C TYR A 114 -7.19 -6.04 2.97
N ASP A 115 -6.39 -5.93 4.03
CA ASP A 115 -6.78 -6.30 5.38
C ASP A 115 -6.82 -5.05 6.26
N LEU A 116 -7.99 -4.74 6.82
CA LEU A 116 -8.15 -3.61 7.74
C LEU A 116 -7.28 -3.83 9.00
N PRO A 117 -6.55 -2.80 9.47
CA PRO A 117 -5.81 -2.89 10.71
C PRO A 117 -6.77 -2.93 11.90
N ASN A 118 -6.33 -3.49 13.02
CA ASN A 118 -7.12 -3.49 14.25
C ASN A 118 -6.97 -2.18 15.04
N GLU A 119 -5.87 -1.45 14.81
CA GLU A 119 -5.51 -0.20 15.47
C GLU A 119 -5.82 1.00 14.55
N PRO A 120 -6.59 1.99 15.01
CA PRO A 120 -6.88 3.21 14.26
C PRO A 120 -5.61 3.97 13.81
N GLU A 121 -4.58 4.02 14.65
CA GLU A 121 -3.31 4.69 14.35
C GLU A 121 -2.63 4.05 13.15
N SER A 122 -2.69 2.71 13.05
CA SER A 122 -2.19 1.98 11.90
C SER A 122 -2.98 2.32 10.63
N TYR A 123 -4.29 2.54 10.71
CA TYR A 123 -5.08 2.99 9.57
C TYR A 123 -4.62 4.37 9.07
N VAL A 124 -4.49 5.34 9.98
CA VAL A 124 -4.08 6.71 9.65
C VAL A 124 -2.68 6.73 9.01
N HIS A 125 -1.73 5.97 9.56
CA HIS A 125 -0.39 5.85 8.97
C HIS A 125 -0.35 5.23 7.57
N ARG A 126 -1.30 4.35 7.25
CA ARG A 126 -1.42 3.74 5.91
C ARG A 126 -1.96 4.73 4.90
N ILE A 127 -3.05 5.43 5.22
CA ILE A 127 -3.67 6.36 4.27
C ILE A 127 -2.81 7.61 4.06
N GLY A 128 -2.04 8.03 5.06
CA GLY A 128 -1.07 9.13 4.92
C GLY A 128 0.01 8.92 3.86
N ARG A 129 0.10 7.73 3.24
CA ARG A 129 1.02 7.44 2.12
C ARG A 129 0.65 8.18 0.83
N THR A 130 -0.61 8.59 0.66
CA THR A 130 -1.03 9.41 -0.49
C THR A 130 -0.85 10.91 -0.24
N ALA A 131 -0.88 11.36 1.02
CA ALA A 131 -0.89 12.77 1.39
C ALA A 131 0.45 13.52 1.17
N ARG A 132 1.56 12.79 0.94
CA ARG A 132 2.86 13.41 0.61
C ARG A 132 2.98 13.82 -0.86
N ALA A 133 2.04 13.42 -1.71
CA ALA A 133 1.95 13.95 -3.06
C ALA A 133 1.39 15.39 -3.01
N GLY A 134 2.27 16.35 -2.72
CA GLY A 134 1.99 17.78 -2.72
C GLY A 134 1.57 18.29 -4.10
N ARG A 135 0.30 18.08 -4.45
CA ARG A 135 -0.39 18.93 -5.42
C ARG A 135 -1.37 19.81 -4.63
N THR A 136 -1.04 21.10 -4.64
CA THR A 136 -1.90 22.24 -4.32
C THR A 136 -3.23 22.18 -5.05
#